data_AF-A0A9D9G3R7-F1
#
_entry.id   AF-A0A9D9G3R7-F1
#
_cell.length_a   1.000
_cell.length_b   1.000
_cell.length_c   1.000
_cell.angle_alpha   90.00
_cell.angle_beta   90.00
_cell.angle_gamma   90.00
#
_symmetry.space_group_name_H-M   'P 1'
#
loop_
_entity.id
_entity.type
_entity.pdbx_description
1 polymer ?
#
loop_
_entity_poly.entity_id
_entity_poly.type
_entity_poly.pdbx_seq_one_letter_code
_entity_poly.pdbx_strand_id
1 'polypeptide(L)'
;MRLINFLKVRIDENIFLYPTQLIFPSIIYHKKLDKVKLKTPNKKIIKNSFSGRILIDHGIVKAEIQDNWLLDSSDEEISYLPRRLFWLIYELTKLNNPNITLLDNYLNKFISYFYDSNYIKYLPPYILSECISNIILFNRAKNKSWIIKDNFHNNFAILACKSLVSNIEFRGSFSTCNHLINNFRALYLSSRLIQRNKDNSFFLVFWEKIKKKVFIKSGKIADGSVHYHFLITRWLFEICICAYELNDYEILNKVNPYLKSNLEIVGYLSRADVLPLFGDLSPDCPVEWLLPIANYVKESCPYSAVGNGTKGWDRIWSFENF
;
A
#
# COMPACT_ATOMS: atom_id res chain seq x y z
N MET A 1 -21.35 7.20 23.12
CA MET A 1 -20.01 7.84 23.09
C MET A 1 -19.16 7.49 21.86
N ARG A 2 -18.92 6.23 21.47
CA ARG A 2 -18.01 5.90 20.34
C ARG A 2 -18.51 6.33 18.94
N LEU A 3 -19.82 6.25 18.67
CA LEU A 3 -20.40 6.78 17.42
C LEU A 3 -20.27 8.31 17.34
N ILE A 4 -20.46 9.00 18.48
CA ILE A 4 -20.30 10.45 18.58
C ILE A 4 -18.83 10.84 18.40
N ASN A 5 -17.87 10.06 18.90
CA ASN A 5 -16.44 10.33 18.65
C ASN A 5 -16.03 10.03 17.20
N PHE A 6 -16.56 8.96 16.59
CA PHE A 6 -16.36 8.65 15.17
C PHE A 6 -16.94 9.74 14.25
N LEU A 7 -18.10 10.29 14.62
CA LEU A 7 -18.70 11.43 13.93
C LEU A 7 -17.95 12.74 14.24
N LYS A 8 -17.56 12.99 15.49
CA LYS A 8 -16.81 14.20 15.91
C LYS A 8 -15.47 14.35 15.21
N VAL A 9 -14.66 13.29 15.11
CA VAL A 9 -13.39 13.31 14.36
C VAL A 9 -13.61 13.65 12.88
N ARG A 10 -14.81 13.41 12.34
CA ARG A 10 -15.18 13.69 10.94
C ARG A 10 -15.95 14.99 10.73
N ILE A 11 -16.43 15.63 11.80
CA ILE A 11 -17.14 16.92 11.72
C ILE A 11 -16.15 18.04 11.37
N ASP A 12 -14.91 17.94 11.83
CA ASP A 12 -13.94 19.02 11.66
C ASP A 12 -13.35 19.10 10.23
N GLU A 13 -13.43 18.05 9.40
CA GLU A 13 -12.87 18.06 8.04
C GLU A 13 -13.66 17.22 7.00
N ASN A 14 -14.83 17.68 6.55
CA ASN A 14 -15.54 17.13 5.35
C ASN A 14 -16.49 15.93 5.54
N ILE A 15 -17.33 15.91 6.59
CA ILE A 15 -18.40 14.89 6.70
C ILE A 15 -19.31 14.82 5.46
N PHE A 16 -19.46 15.93 4.73
CA PHE A 16 -20.24 16.01 3.49
C PHE A 16 -19.57 15.34 2.28
N LEU A 17 -18.25 15.16 2.29
CA LEU A 17 -17.53 14.46 1.22
C LEU A 17 -17.47 12.94 1.45
N TYR A 18 -17.59 12.52 2.71
CA TYR A 18 -17.60 11.10 3.05
C TYR A 18 -18.91 10.44 2.58
N PRO A 19 -18.86 9.38 1.75
CA PRO A 19 -20.08 8.75 1.28
C PRO A 19 -20.84 8.15 2.46
N THR A 20 -22.08 8.60 2.70
CA THR A 20 -22.94 8.09 3.80
C THR A 20 -23.06 6.57 3.80
N GLN A 21 -23.09 5.97 2.60
CA GLN A 21 -23.12 4.53 2.38
C GLN A 21 -21.88 3.78 2.91
N LEU A 22 -20.74 4.46 3.14
CA LEU A 22 -19.54 3.89 3.74
C LEU A 22 -19.46 4.04 5.26
N ILE A 23 -20.28 4.90 5.87
CA ILE A 23 -20.21 5.15 7.32
C ILE A 23 -20.44 3.86 8.10
N PHE A 24 -21.57 3.18 7.85
CA PHE A 24 -21.90 1.94 8.56
C PHE A 24 -20.92 0.80 8.28
N PRO A 25 -20.56 0.50 7.01
CA PRO A 25 -19.52 -0.49 6.71
C PRO A 25 -18.19 -0.20 7.42
N SER A 26 -17.72 1.05 7.43
CA SER A 26 -16.49 1.45 8.11
C SER A 26 -16.57 1.24 9.63
N ILE A 27 -17.70 1.57 10.26
CA ILE A 27 -17.92 1.32 11.70
C ILE A 27 -17.89 -0.19 12.00
N ILE A 28 -18.55 -1.00 11.19
CA ILE A 28 -18.56 -2.46 11.36
C ILE A 28 -17.14 -3.02 11.19
N TYR A 29 -16.41 -2.58 10.17
CA TYR A 29 -15.04 -2.99 9.93
C TYR A 29 -14.10 -2.57 11.08
N HIS A 30 -14.23 -1.34 11.58
CA HIS A 30 -13.50 -0.86 12.75
C HIS A 30 -13.81 -1.70 14.00
N LYS A 31 -15.07 -2.09 14.22
CA LYS A 31 -15.43 -2.99 15.34
C LYS A 31 -14.79 -4.37 15.20
N LYS A 32 -14.62 -4.89 13.98
CA LYS A 32 -13.88 -6.15 13.75
C LYS A 32 -12.42 -6.00 14.12
N LEU A 33 -11.79 -4.90 13.72
CA LEU A 33 -10.43 -4.53 14.12
C LEU A 33 -10.28 -4.45 15.65
N ASP A 34 -11.28 -3.94 16.37
CA ASP A 34 -11.27 -3.88 17.84
C ASP A 34 -11.35 -5.24 18.53
N LYS A 35 -11.89 -6.26 17.84
CA LYS A 35 -11.94 -7.63 18.36
C LYS A 35 -10.63 -8.40 18.18
N VAL A 36 -9.71 -7.90 17.36
CA VAL A 36 -8.39 -8.53 17.18
C VAL A 36 -7.57 -8.28 18.44
N LYS A 37 -7.29 -9.34 19.19
CA LYS A 37 -6.44 -9.27 20.39
C LYS A 37 -5.01 -8.98 19.96
N LEU A 38 -4.51 -7.78 20.29
CA LEU A 38 -3.10 -7.45 20.14
C LEU A 38 -2.30 -8.36 21.06
N LYS A 39 -1.25 -8.97 20.53
CA LYS A 39 -0.38 -9.87 21.29
C LYS A 39 0.73 -9.05 21.94
N THR A 40 1.20 -9.42 23.13
CA THR A 40 2.32 -8.70 23.75
C THR A 40 3.54 -8.73 22.82
N PRO A 41 4.11 -7.58 22.44
CA PRO A 41 5.34 -7.54 21.67
C PRO A 41 6.47 -8.25 22.44
N ASN A 42 7.33 -8.99 21.74
CA ASN A 42 8.56 -9.47 22.35
C ASN A 42 9.47 -8.26 22.61
N LYS A 43 9.48 -7.76 23.86
CA LYS A 43 10.30 -6.60 24.30
C LYS A 43 11.81 -6.76 24.03
N LYS A 44 12.30 -7.97 23.72
CA LYS A 44 13.70 -8.23 23.35
C LYS A 44 14.17 -7.51 22.08
N ILE A 45 13.28 -6.97 21.26
CA ILE A 45 13.61 -6.42 19.94
C ILE A 45 14.27 -5.02 19.98
N ILE A 46 14.21 -4.30 21.10
CA ILE A 46 14.41 -2.82 21.11
C ILE A 46 15.87 -2.38 21.37
N LYS A 47 16.83 -3.29 21.59
CA LYS A 47 18.23 -2.92 21.94
C LYS A 47 19.30 -3.39 20.96
N ASN A 48 19.02 -3.40 19.66
CA ASN A 48 20.08 -3.68 18.68
C ASN A 48 20.63 -2.37 18.11
N SER A 49 21.79 -1.96 18.61
CA SER A 49 22.72 -1.16 17.82
C SER A 49 23.20 -2.06 16.67
N PHE A 50 22.68 -1.86 15.47
CA PHE A 50 23.16 -2.56 14.28
C PHE A 50 23.90 -1.55 13.39
N SER A 51 25.02 -1.99 12.81
CA SER A 51 25.77 -1.22 11.84
C SER A 51 25.25 -1.51 10.43
N GLY A 52 24.89 -0.47 9.70
CA GLY A 52 24.35 -0.58 8.35
C GLY A 52 23.52 0.64 8.02
N ARG A 53 23.57 1.08 6.76
CA ARG A 53 22.85 2.26 6.27
C ARG A 53 21.94 1.83 5.14
N ILE A 54 20.66 2.23 5.20
CA ILE A 54 19.74 2.09 4.08
C ILE A 54 19.66 3.43 3.36
N LEU A 55 19.91 3.40 2.06
CA LEU A 55 19.73 4.53 1.16
C LEU A 55 18.35 4.40 0.52
N ILE A 56 17.52 5.41 0.69
CA ILE A 56 16.35 5.63 -0.15
C ILE A 56 16.86 6.11 -1.49
N ASP A 57 16.56 5.37 -2.55
CA ASP A 57 16.79 5.80 -3.94
C ASP A 57 15.48 5.65 -4.69
N HIS A 58 14.84 6.77 -4.96
CA HIS A 58 13.55 6.82 -5.65
C HIS A 58 13.65 7.46 -7.04
N GLY A 59 14.88 7.57 -7.59
CA GLY A 59 15.16 8.20 -8.88
C GLY A 59 15.18 9.74 -8.84
N ILE A 60 14.39 10.37 -7.95
CA ILE A 60 14.36 11.85 -7.80
C ILE A 60 15.22 12.30 -6.61
N VAL A 61 15.20 11.60 -5.48
CA VAL A 61 16.11 11.85 -4.34
C VAL A 61 16.85 10.57 -3.96
N LYS A 62 18.11 10.77 -3.54
CA LYS A 62 18.92 9.76 -2.88
C LYS A 62 19.29 10.27 -1.49
N ALA A 63 18.83 9.57 -0.44
CA ALA A 63 19.06 10.00 0.92
C ALA A 63 19.16 8.81 1.89
N GLU A 64 19.92 8.99 2.97
CA GLU A 64 20.01 8.01 4.06
C GLU A 64 18.80 8.15 5.00
N ILE A 65 18.30 7.02 5.51
CA ILE A 65 17.25 7.02 6.53
C ILE A 65 17.79 7.61 7.84
N GLN A 66 17.19 8.73 8.26
CA GLN A 66 17.48 9.39 9.54
C GLN A 66 16.65 8.79 10.70
N ASP A 67 17.08 9.02 11.93
CA ASP A 67 16.44 8.49 13.15
C ASP A 67 15.03 9.03 13.40
N ASN A 68 14.73 10.25 12.94
CA ASN A 68 13.42 10.90 13.04
C ASN A 68 12.45 10.46 11.91
N TRP A 69 12.91 9.59 11.00
CA TRP A 69 12.17 9.11 9.84
C TRP A 69 11.65 10.24 8.95
N LEU A 70 12.44 11.31 8.80
CA LEU A 70 12.17 12.40 7.87
C LEU A 70 13.40 12.65 7.01
N LEU A 71 13.18 13.15 5.81
CA LEU A 71 14.22 13.79 5.01
C LEU A 71 14.18 15.29 5.24
N ASP A 72 15.36 15.91 5.19
CA ASP A 72 15.49 17.36 5.20
C ASP A 72 15.08 17.90 3.82
N SER A 73 13.81 18.29 3.69
CA SER A 73 13.23 18.82 2.47
C SER A 73 12.10 19.80 2.82
N SER A 74 11.99 20.88 2.06
CA SER A 74 10.85 21.80 2.14
C SER A 74 9.58 21.23 1.52
N ASP A 75 9.69 20.15 0.73
CA ASP A 75 8.56 19.45 0.15
C ASP A 75 8.08 18.38 1.13
N GLU A 76 6.85 18.53 1.61
CA GLU A 76 6.25 17.58 2.55
C GLU A 76 6.19 16.16 1.97
N GLU A 77 5.89 16.00 0.68
CA GLU A 77 5.79 14.67 0.06
C GLU A 77 7.14 13.94 0.09
N ILE A 78 8.23 14.67 -0.16
CA ILE A 78 9.61 14.15 -0.11
C ILE A 78 10.03 13.89 1.34
N SER A 79 9.74 14.82 2.27
CA SER A 79 10.13 14.67 3.67
C SER A 79 9.58 13.39 4.31
N TYR A 80 8.39 12.93 3.90
CA TYR A 80 7.75 11.73 4.43
C TYR A 80 8.17 10.41 3.77
N LEU A 81 9.06 10.41 2.77
CA LEU A 81 9.46 9.19 2.06
C LEU A 81 9.97 8.04 2.95
N PRO A 82 10.80 8.27 3.98
CA PRO A 82 11.25 7.20 4.87
C PRO A 82 10.08 6.49 5.56
N ARG A 83 8.98 7.23 5.80
CA ARG A 83 7.78 6.72 6.48
C ARG A 83 6.91 5.89 5.57
N ARG A 84 7.03 5.98 4.24
CA ARG A 84 6.23 5.15 3.30
C ARG A 84 6.69 3.70 3.26
N LEU A 85 7.88 3.41 3.78
CA LEU A 85 8.49 2.06 3.84
C LEU A 85 8.70 1.38 2.48
N PHE A 86 8.58 2.10 1.37
CA PHE A 86 8.86 1.55 0.04
C PHE A 86 10.28 0.99 -0.09
N TRP A 87 11.24 1.59 0.63
CA TRP A 87 12.62 1.13 0.70
C TRP A 87 12.75 -0.34 1.13
N LEU A 88 11.82 -0.90 1.91
CA LEU A 88 11.83 -2.34 2.25
C LEU A 88 11.72 -3.20 0.99
N ILE A 89 10.75 -2.87 0.13
CA ILE A 89 10.47 -3.60 -1.10
C ILE A 89 11.54 -3.32 -2.14
N TYR A 90 11.97 -2.05 -2.23
CA TYR A 90 13.00 -1.64 -3.17
C TYR A 90 14.32 -2.38 -2.91
N GLU A 91 14.81 -2.35 -1.66
CA GLU A 91 16.03 -3.08 -1.30
C GLU A 91 15.88 -4.59 -1.50
N LEU A 92 14.73 -5.17 -1.11
CA LEU A 92 14.46 -6.60 -1.31
C LEU A 92 14.53 -7.02 -2.78
N THR A 93 14.18 -6.13 -3.71
CA THR A 93 14.16 -6.43 -5.14
C THR A 93 15.49 -6.13 -5.86
N LYS A 94 16.52 -5.63 -5.18
CA LYS A 94 17.86 -5.40 -5.77
C LYS A 94 18.63 -6.70 -6.00
N LEU A 95 19.31 -6.83 -7.15
CA LEU A 95 19.93 -8.08 -7.65
C LEU A 95 20.89 -8.77 -6.66
N ASN A 96 21.54 -8.01 -5.78
CA ASN A 96 22.66 -8.48 -4.95
C ASN A 96 22.24 -9.00 -3.56
N ASN A 97 21.47 -10.10 -3.48
CA ASN A 97 21.10 -10.79 -2.23
C ASN A 97 20.79 -9.83 -1.05
N PRO A 98 19.55 -9.31 -0.96
CA PRO A 98 19.21 -8.29 0.02
C PRO A 98 19.49 -8.75 1.46
N ASN A 99 20.02 -7.85 2.28
CA ASN A 99 20.25 -8.12 3.70
C ASN A 99 18.92 -8.05 4.47
N ILE A 100 18.16 -9.15 4.46
CA ILE A 100 16.84 -9.24 5.10
C ILE A 100 16.91 -8.91 6.58
N THR A 101 17.96 -9.36 7.29
CA THR A 101 18.16 -9.06 8.71
C THR A 101 18.29 -7.55 8.97
N LEU A 102 19.02 -6.84 8.12
CA LEU A 102 19.11 -5.37 8.20
C LEU A 102 17.76 -4.71 7.97
N LEU A 103 16.99 -5.16 6.97
CA LEU A 103 15.65 -4.65 6.68
C LEU A 103 14.69 -4.88 7.85
N ASP A 104 14.67 -6.09 8.43
CA ASP A 104 13.87 -6.40 9.61
C ASP A 104 14.27 -5.53 10.82
N ASN A 105 15.56 -5.28 11.01
CA ASN A 105 16.05 -4.41 12.09
C ASN A 105 15.59 -2.95 11.91
N TYR A 106 15.65 -2.40 10.70
CA TYR A 106 15.12 -1.06 10.42
C TYR A 106 13.59 -1.00 10.57
N LEU A 107 12.86 -2.01 10.10
CA LEU A 107 11.41 -2.08 10.30
C LEU A 107 11.05 -2.13 11.79
N ASN A 108 11.78 -2.91 12.59
CA ASN A 108 11.60 -2.94 14.05
C ASN A 108 11.85 -1.57 14.68
N LYS A 109 12.94 -0.88 14.29
CA LYS A 109 13.25 0.48 14.75
C LYS A 109 12.14 1.46 14.39
N PHE A 110 11.61 1.39 13.17
CA PHE A 110 10.49 2.22 12.71
C PHE A 110 9.26 1.99 13.58
N ILE A 111 8.86 0.73 13.74
CA ILE A 111 7.67 0.37 14.52
C ILE A 111 7.83 0.83 15.97
N SER A 112 9.00 0.62 16.60
CA SER A 112 9.26 1.12 17.96
C SER A 112 9.06 2.62 18.07
N TYR A 113 9.61 3.41 17.14
CA TYR A 113 9.47 4.87 17.13
C TYR A 113 7.99 5.33 17.09
N PHE A 114 7.19 4.73 16.20
CA PHE A 114 5.79 5.13 16.01
C PHE A 114 4.83 4.51 17.05
N TYR A 115 5.20 3.36 17.64
CA TYR A 115 4.42 2.68 18.66
C TYR A 115 4.56 3.38 20.02
N ASP A 116 5.80 3.64 20.47
CA ASP A 116 6.05 4.23 21.79
C ASP A 116 5.58 5.70 21.87
N SER A 117 5.69 6.43 20.76
CA SER A 117 5.30 7.85 20.68
C SER A 117 3.81 8.07 20.42
N ASN A 118 3.04 6.99 20.21
CA ASN A 118 1.64 7.05 19.77
C ASN A 118 1.45 7.97 18.53
N TYR A 119 2.44 7.99 17.62
CA TYR A 119 2.45 8.85 16.45
C TYR A 119 1.64 8.31 15.27
N ILE A 120 1.25 7.03 15.33
CA ILE A 120 0.48 6.38 14.26
C ILE A 120 -0.82 7.14 13.90
N LYS A 121 -1.45 7.81 14.88
CA LYS A 121 -2.69 8.58 14.69
C LYS A 121 -2.48 9.92 13.98
N TYR A 122 -1.24 10.40 13.90
CA TYR A 122 -0.87 11.66 13.27
C TYR A 122 -0.26 11.47 11.87
N LEU A 123 -0.06 10.22 11.44
CA LEU A 123 0.39 9.96 10.08
C LEU A 123 -0.76 10.23 9.10
N PRO A 124 -0.51 10.95 7.98
CA PRO A 124 -1.51 11.17 6.95
C PRO A 124 -2.06 9.83 6.40
N PRO A 125 -3.34 9.75 6.01
CA PRO A 125 -3.97 8.52 5.50
C PRO A 125 -3.22 7.90 4.33
N TYR A 126 -2.68 8.71 3.42
CA TYR A 126 -1.84 8.24 2.33
C TYR A 126 -0.58 7.52 2.82
N ILE A 127 0.17 8.14 3.74
CA ILE A 127 1.39 7.57 4.32
C ILE A 127 1.06 6.28 5.07
N LEU A 128 -0.02 6.26 5.86
CA LEU A 128 -0.50 5.03 6.51
C LEU A 128 -0.80 3.91 5.50
N SER A 129 -1.37 4.25 4.35
CA SER A 129 -1.69 3.28 3.31
C SER A 129 -0.44 2.66 2.70
N GLU A 130 0.58 3.46 2.43
CA GLU A 130 1.90 2.97 1.99
C GLU A 130 2.56 2.11 3.07
N CYS A 131 2.59 2.55 4.34
CA CYS A 131 3.11 1.76 5.45
C CYS A 131 2.50 0.35 5.50
N ILE A 132 1.16 0.29 5.53
CA ILE A 132 0.41 -0.96 5.64
C ILE A 132 0.71 -1.86 4.44
N SER A 133 0.60 -1.31 3.24
CA SER A 133 0.78 -2.07 2.00
C SER A 133 2.21 -2.61 1.91
N ASN A 134 3.22 -1.79 2.16
CA ASN A 134 4.62 -2.16 2.01
C ASN A 134 5.08 -3.15 3.10
N ILE A 135 4.57 -3.06 4.34
CA ILE A 135 4.83 -4.09 5.36
C ILE A 135 4.24 -5.44 4.93
N ILE A 136 3.01 -5.45 4.40
CA ILE A 136 2.34 -6.68 3.99
C ILE A 136 3.02 -7.29 2.76
N LEU A 137 3.38 -6.48 1.77
CA LEU A 137 4.12 -6.92 0.58
C LEU A 137 5.51 -7.45 0.96
N PHE A 138 6.21 -6.80 1.89
CA PHE A 138 7.51 -7.25 2.36
C PHE A 138 7.40 -8.62 3.03
N ASN A 139 6.38 -8.79 3.88
CA ASN A 139 6.06 -10.09 4.48
C ASN A 139 5.66 -11.13 3.42
N ARG A 140 4.86 -10.76 2.41
CA ARG A 140 4.44 -11.66 1.34
C ARG A 140 5.61 -12.11 0.47
N ALA A 141 6.53 -11.22 0.15
CA ALA A 141 7.73 -11.55 -0.61
C ALA A 141 8.64 -12.48 0.21
N LYS A 142 8.92 -12.13 1.48
CA LYS A 142 9.81 -12.92 2.35
C LYS A 142 9.26 -14.31 2.70
N ASN A 143 7.96 -14.39 3.01
CA ASN A 143 7.38 -15.57 3.69
C ASN A 143 6.34 -16.31 2.84
N LYS A 144 6.11 -15.90 1.58
CA LYS A 144 5.02 -16.39 0.73
C LYS A 144 3.64 -16.39 1.39
N SER A 145 3.39 -15.42 2.27
CA SER A 145 2.18 -15.33 3.09
C SER A 145 1.69 -13.89 3.20
N TRP A 146 0.38 -13.67 3.03
CA TRP A 146 -0.29 -12.40 3.34
C TRP A 146 -0.49 -12.18 4.84
N ILE A 147 -0.31 -13.22 5.65
CA ILE A 147 -0.43 -13.16 7.10
C ILE A 147 0.94 -12.84 7.70
N ILE A 148 1.01 -11.73 8.44
CA ILE A 148 2.17 -11.33 9.24
C ILE A 148 2.17 -12.16 10.53
N LYS A 149 3.14 -13.07 10.66
CA LYS A 149 3.29 -13.94 11.84
C LYS A 149 3.99 -13.25 13.01
N ASP A 150 4.89 -12.31 12.73
CA ASP A 150 5.55 -11.53 13.76
C ASP A 150 4.52 -10.66 14.50
N ASN A 151 4.43 -10.83 15.81
CA ASN A 151 3.40 -10.16 16.61
C ASN A 151 3.61 -8.64 16.65
N PHE A 152 4.85 -8.16 16.58
CA PHE A 152 5.15 -6.74 16.67
C PHE A 152 4.73 -6.02 15.40
N HIS A 153 5.09 -6.57 14.23
CA HIS A 153 4.68 -6.09 12.91
C HIS A 153 3.16 -6.20 12.73
N ASN A 154 2.57 -7.32 13.14
CA ASN A 154 1.13 -7.55 13.03
C ASN A 154 0.31 -6.53 13.85
N ASN A 155 0.71 -6.28 15.10
CA ASN A 155 0.05 -5.28 15.94
C ASN A 155 0.12 -3.89 15.34
N PHE A 156 1.29 -3.49 14.84
CA PHE A 156 1.47 -2.19 14.20
C PHE A 156 0.53 -2.05 12.99
N ALA A 157 0.49 -3.06 12.11
CA ALA A 157 -0.38 -3.06 10.94
C ALA A 157 -1.88 -2.94 11.34
N ILE A 158 -2.31 -3.64 12.39
CA ILE A 158 -3.69 -3.55 12.90
C ILE A 158 -4.00 -2.12 13.41
N LEU A 159 -3.09 -1.53 14.19
CA LEU A 159 -3.26 -0.16 14.70
C LEU A 159 -3.29 0.88 13.57
N ALA A 160 -2.40 0.73 12.59
CA ALA A 160 -2.38 1.56 11.39
C ALA A 160 -3.69 1.43 10.61
N CYS A 161 -4.22 0.21 10.45
CA CYS A 161 -5.51 -0.01 9.80
C CYS A 161 -6.68 0.64 10.54
N LYS A 162 -6.68 0.62 11.89
CA LYS A 162 -7.71 1.34 12.68
C LYS A 162 -7.68 2.84 12.43
N SER A 163 -6.48 3.41 12.42
CA SER A 163 -6.27 4.83 12.10
C SER A 163 -6.77 5.12 10.69
N LEU A 164 -6.37 4.31 9.70
CA LEU A 164 -6.75 4.51 8.30
C LEU A 164 -8.26 4.40 8.07
N VAL A 165 -8.94 3.39 8.62
CA VAL A 165 -10.41 3.23 8.47
C VAL A 165 -11.18 4.42 9.03
N SER A 166 -10.68 4.99 10.13
CA SER A 166 -11.28 6.17 10.75
C SER A 166 -11.12 7.41 9.85
N ASN A 167 -9.99 7.49 9.15
CA ASN A 167 -9.53 8.67 8.42
C ASN A 167 -9.41 8.44 6.89
N ILE A 168 -10.23 7.56 6.30
CA ILE A 168 -10.20 7.32 4.84
C ILE A 168 -10.40 8.65 4.11
N GLU A 169 -9.48 8.93 3.20
CA GLU A 169 -9.32 10.25 2.61
C GLU A 169 -10.26 10.46 1.43
N PHE A 170 -11.44 11.02 1.70
CA PHE A 170 -12.35 11.51 0.67
C PHE A 170 -12.12 13.00 0.46
N ARG A 171 -11.23 13.34 -0.47
CA ARG A 171 -11.07 14.72 -0.92
C ARG A 171 -12.14 15.08 -1.98
N GLY A 172 -12.30 16.39 -2.23
CA GLY A 172 -13.34 16.98 -3.08
C GLY A 172 -13.24 16.60 -4.57
N SER A 173 -14.13 17.13 -5.40
CA SER A 173 -14.24 16.82 -6.85
C SER A 173 -12.95 17.01 -7.65
N PHE A 174 -12.06 17.87 -7.18
CA PHE A 174 -10.82 18.30 -7.85
C PHE A 174 -9.56 17.66 -7.27
N SER A 175 -9.71 16.61 -6.45
CA SER A 175 -8.61 16.01 -5.74
C SER A 175 -8.09 14.72 -6.36
N THR A 176 -6.83 14.43 -6.07
CA THR A 176 -6.09 13.25 -6.52
C THR A 176 -6.77 11.97 -6.00
N CYS A 177 -7.48 11.28 -6.90
CA CYS A 177 -8.27 10.10 -6.58
C CYS A 177 -7.40 8.85 -6.34
N ASN A 178 -6.10 8.94 -6.62
CA ASN A 178 -5.07 7.95 -6.31
C ASN A 178 -4.99 7.63 -4.78
N HIS A 179 -5.27 8.59 -3.89
CA HIS A 179 -5.29 8.34 -2.45
C HIS A 179 -6.37 7.33 -2.04
N LEU A 180 -7.57 7.44 -2.64
CA LEU A 180 -8.69 6.54 -2.32
C LEU A 180 -8.41 5.09 -2.70
N ILE A 181 -7.83 4.88 -3.88
CA ILE A 181 -7.45 3.53 -4.32
C ILE A 181 -6.28 2.98 -3.50
N ASN A 182 -5.34 3.82 -3.07
CA ASN A 182 -4.27 3.38 -2.18
C ASN A 182 -4.77 3.03 -0.78
N ASN A 183 -5.70 3.81 -0.21
CA ASN A 183 -6.39 3.48 1.04
C ASN A 183 -7.11 2.12 0.93
N PHE A 184 -7.79 1.86 -0.19
CA PHE A 184 -8.43 0.57 -0.44
C PHE A 184 -7.43 -0.57 -0.54
N ARG A 185 -6.37 -0.41 -1.32
CA ARG A 185 -5.27 -1.37 -1.43
C ARG A 185 -4.77 -1.75 -0.04
N ALA A 186 -4.38 -0.77 0.77
CA ALA A 186 -3.86 -1.01 2.11
C ALA A 186 -4.83 -1.81 3.00
N LEU A 187 -6.11 -1.42 3.03
CA LEU A 187 -7.12 -2.10 3.83
C LEU A 187 -7.47 -3.49 3.30
N TYR A 188 -7.45 -3.68 1.99
CA TYR A 188 -7.76 -4.97 1.38
C TYR A 188 -6.62 -5.97 1.58
N LEU A 189 -5.37 -5.55 1.35
CA LEU A 189 -4.19 -6.37 1.61
C LEU A 189 -4.12 -6.78 3.09
N SER A 190 -4.55 -5.90 4.01
CA SER A 190 -4.56 -6.19 5.46
C SER A 190 -5.77 -7.00 5.94
N SER A 191 -6.73 -7.30 5.05
CA SER A 191 -7.98 -7.96 5.41
C SER A 191 -7.78 -9.28 6.16
N ARG A 192 -6.72 -10.05 5.83
CA ARG A 192 -6.38 -11.33 6.47
C ARG A 192 -5.77 -11.19 7.86
N LEU A 193 -5.26 -10.01 8.22
CA LEU A 193 -4.85 -9.73 9.60
C LEU A 193 -6.08 -9.61 10.52
N ILE A 194 -7.23 -9.30 9.95
CA ILE A 194 -8.42 -8.81 10.67
C ILE A 194 -9.54 -9.84 10.64
N GLN A 195 -9.69 -10.55 9.51
CA GLN A 195 -10.82 -11.43 9.26
C GLN A 195 -10.37 -12.87 9.03
N ARG A 196 -10.80 -13.77 9.92
CA ARG A 196 -10.76 -15.22 9.67
C ARG A 196 -11.84 -15.66 8.67
N ASN A 197 -12.93 -14.89 8.54
CA ASN A 197 -14.07 -15.18 7.67
C ASN A 197 -14.07 -14.28 6.43
N LYS A 198 -14.56 -14.79 5.29
CA LYS A 198 -14.64 -14.09 3.99
C LYS A 198 -15.79 -13.05 3.94
N ASP A 199 -15.85 -12.09 4.86
CA ASP A 199 -16.83 -10.99 4.76
C ASP A 199 -16.23 -9.79 4.02
N ASN A 200 -16.63 -9.67 2.75
CA ASN A 200 -16.19 -8.65 1.81
C ASN A 200 -17.09 -7.41 1.77
N SER A 201 -18.16 -7.35 2.55
CA SER A 201 -19.18 -6.29 2.45
C SER A 201 -18.60 -4.87 2.46
N PHE A 202 -17.65 -4.61 3.37
CA PHE A 202 -16.93 -3.34 3.45
C PHE A 202 -16.18 -3.02 2.14
N PHE A 203 -15.42 -3.99 1.62
CA PHE A 203 -14.60 -3.80 0.42
C PHE A 203 -15.45 -3.62 -0.84
N LEU A 204 -16.57 -4.34 -0.96
CA LEU A 204 -17.49 -4.18 -2.09
C LEU A 204 -18.08 -2.77 -2.12
N VAL A 205 -18.58 -2.29 -0.97
CA VAL A 205 -19.13 -0.93 -0.88
C VAL A 205 -18.04 0.12 -1.15
N PHE A 206 -16.82 -0.11 -0.65
CA PHE A 206 -15.72 0.83 -0.86
C PHE A 206 -15.28 0.87 -2.33
N TRP A 207 -15.15 -0.29 -2.97
CA TRP A 207 -14.85 -0.41 -4.39
C TRP A 207 -15.88 0.31 -5.27
N GLU A 208 -17.18 0.16 -4.97
CA GLU A 208 -18.25 0.85 -5.71
C GLU A 208 -18.15 2.39 -5.64
N LYS A 209 -17.50 2.94 -4.61
CA LYS A 209 -17.22 4.38 -4.51
C LYS A 209 -15.97 4.77 -5.27
N ILE A 210 -14.90 4.00 -5.11
CA ILE A 210 -13.62 4.23 -5.79
C ILE A 210 -13.83 4.20 -7.29
N LYS A 211 -14.55 3.17 -7.79
CA LYS A 211 -14.64 2.95 -9.22
C LYS A 211 -15.30 4.09 -10.00
N LYS A 212 -16.22 4.80 -9.34
CA LYS A 212 -16.95 5.95 -9.91
C LYS A 212 -16.15 7.25 -9.87
N LYS A 213 -15.15 7.33 -8.98
CA LYS A 213 -14.31 8.52 -8.80
C LYS A 213 -13.00 8.44 -9.57
N VAL A 214 -12.37 7.26 -9.59
CA VAL A 214 -11.01 7.07 -10.16
C VAL A 214 -11.05 6.80 -11.66
N PHE A 215 -12.05 6.06 -12.13
CA PHE A 215 -12.07 5.56 -13.51
C PHE A 215 -13.15 6.20 -14.37
N ILE A 216 -12.81 6.43 -15.63
CA ILE A 216 -13.79 6.80 -16.65
C ILE A 216 -14.64 5.57 -17.05
N LYS A 217 -15.68 5.77 -17.86
CA LYS A 217 -16.61 4.70 -18.28
C LYS A 217 -15.95 3.46 -18.87
N SER A 218 -14.78 3.60 -19.50
CA SER A 218 -14.00 2.48 -20.07
C SER A 218 -13.14 1.72 -19.05
N GLY A 219 -13.20 2.09 -17.76
CA GLY A 219 -12.40 1.48 -16.69
C GLY A 219 -10.96 1.97 -16.61
N LYS A 220 -10.60 2.98 -17.40
CA LYS A 220 -9.26 3.59 -17.44
C LYS A 220 -9.13 4.72 -16.42
N ILE A 221 -7.93 4.93 -15.89
CA ILE A 221 -7.62 6.01 -14.93
C ILE A 221 -7.69 7.37 -15.63
N ALA A 222 -8.20 8.41 -14.93
CA ALA A 222 -8.41 9.75 -15.48
C ALA A 222 -7.27 10.77 -15.22
N ASP A 223 -6.16 10.36 -14.60
CA ASP A 223 -5.17 11.23 -13.93
C ASP A 223 -4.14 11.92 -14.84
N GLY A 224 -4.11 11.60 -16.15
CA GLY A 224 -3.25 12.27 -17.14
C GLY A 224 -1.74 12.10 -16.98
N SER A 225 -1.24 11.63 -15.84
CA SER A 225 0.18 11.32 -15.59
C SER A 225 0.53 9.88 -15.94
N VAL A 226 1.64 9.69 -16.66
CA VAL A 226 2.14 8.36 -17.02
C VAL A 226 2.65 7.60 -15.79
N HIS A 227 3.39 8.27 -14.90
CA HIS A 227 3.92 7.59 -13.71
C HIS A 227 2.77 7.16 -12.78
N TYR A 228 1.80 8.03 -12.53
CA TYR A 228 0.63 7.65 -11.72
C TYR A 228 -0.22 6.56 -12.38
N HIS A 229 -0.29 6.51 -13.71
CA HIS A 229 -0.97 5.42 -14.41
C HIS A 229 -0.32 4.07 -14.12
N PHE A 230 1.02 3.97 -14.21
CA PHE A 230 1.76 2.76 -13.85
C PHE A 230 1.61 2.43 -12.36
N LEU A 231 1.71 3.43 -11.48
CA LEU A 231 1.61 3.27 -10.04
C LEU A 231 0.25 2.72 -9.60
N ILE A 232 -0.85 3.25 -10.14
CA ILE A 232 -2.19 2.77 -9.83
C ILE A 232 -2.44 1.40 -10.48
N THR A 233 -1.92 1.17 -11.68
CA THR A 233 -2.01 -0.16 -12.32
C THR A 233 -1.32 -1.22 -11.48
N ARG A 234 -0.14 -0.91 -10.90
CA ARG A 234 0.53 -1.76 -9.91
C ARG A 234 -0.39 -2.10 -8.74
N TRP A 235 -1.04 -1.10 -8.16
CA TRP A 235 -1.95 -1.31 -7.02
C TRP A 235 -3.12 -2.23 -7.36
N LEU A 236 -3.72 -2.06 -8.53
CA LEU A 236 -4.76 -2.96 -9.04
C LEU A 236 -4.25 -4.38 -9.19
N PHE A 237 -3.01 -4.52 -9.67
CA PHE A 237 -2.32 -5.79 -9.82
C PHE A 237 -2.16 -6.50 -8.48
N GLU A 238 -1.63 -5.80 -7.48
CA GLU A 238 -1.42 -6.33 -6.13
C GLU A 238 -2.73 -6.74 -5.44
N ILE A 239 -3.80 -5.95 -5.64
CA ILE A 239 -5.14 -6.31 -5.18
C ILE A 239 -5.61 -7.61 -5.85
N CYS A 240 -5.45 -7.75 -7.17
CA CYS A 240 -5.85 -8.95 -7.89
C CYS A 240 -5.03 -10.18 -7.49
N ILE A 241 -3.70 -10.04 -7.31
CA ILE A 241 -2.83 -11.13 -6.84
C ILE A 241 -3.28 -11.58 -5.45
N CYS A 242 -3.47 -10.63 -4.52
CA CYS A 242 -3.95 -10.92 -3.18
C CYS A 242 -5.32 -11.64 -3.22
N ALA A 243 -6.27 -11.12 -3.99
CA ALA A 243 -7.59 -11.74 -4.15
C ALA A 243 -7.50 -13.17 -4.71
N TYR A 244 -6.69 -13.37 -5.74
CA TYR A 244 -6.46 -14.67 -6.36
C TYR A 244 -5.85 -15.68 -5.37
N GLU A 245 -4.74 -15.34 -4.73
CA GLU A 245 -4.06 -16.24 -3.78
C GLU A 245 -4.91 -16.56 -2.54
N LEU A 246 -5.83 -15.66 -2.18
CA LEU A 246 -6.76 -15.83 -1.07
C LEU A 246 -8.09 -16.48 -1.48
N ASN A 247 -8.24 -16.91 -2.74
CA ASN A 247 -9.46 -17.45 -3.32
C ASN A 247 -10.69 -16.55 -3.08
N ASP A 248 -10.50 -15.25 -3.22
CA ASP A 248 -11.51 -14.19 -3.11
C ASP A 248 -11.92 -13.74 -4.52
N TYR A 249 -12.61 -14.63 -5.22
CA TYR A 249 -13.07 -14.40 -6.59
C TYR A 249 -14.08 -13.26 -6.71
N GLU A 250 -14.74 -12.88 -5.62
CA GLU A 250 -15.70 -11.77 -5.62
C GLU A 250 -15.01 -10.43 -5.85
N ILE A 251 -13.96 -10.13 -5.07
CA ILE A 251 -13.15 -8.93 -5.28
C ILE A 251 -12.35 -9.03 -6.57
N LEU A 252 -11.78 -10.20 -6.88
CA LEU A 252 -11.04 -10.39 -8.12
C LEU A 252 -11.89 -10.04 -9.35
N ASN A 253 -13.13 -10.54 -9.43
CA ASN A 253 -14.03 -10.26 -10.56
C ASN A 253 -14.44 -8.78 -10.65
N LYS A 254 -14.43 -8.04 -9.54
CA LYS A 254 -14.73 -6.60 -9.51
C LYS A 254 -13.56 -5.74 -9.96
N VAL A 255 -12.33 -6.13 -9.64
CA VAL A 255 -11.12 -5.32 -9.86
C VAL A 255 -10.43 -5.69 -11.17
N ASN A 256 -10.39 -6.96 -11.55
CA ASN A 256 -9.68 -7.46 -12.73
C ASN A 256 -10.07 -6.75 -14.05
N PRO A 257 -11.34 -6.41 -14.34
CA PRO A 257 -11.68 -5.66 -15.55
C PRO A 257 -10.96 -4.31 -15.64
N TYR A 258 -10.78 -3.63 -14.51
CA TYR A 258 -10.06 -2.35 -14.43
C TYR A 258 -8.56 -2.56 -14.57
N LEU A 259 -8.00 -3.62 -13.98
CA LEU A 259 -6.60 -3.98 -14.20
C LEU A 259 -6.32 -4.18 -15.70
N LYS A 260 -7.13 -4.98 -16.40
CA LYS A 260 -6.96 -5.24 -17.84
C LYS A 260 -7.05 -3.96 -18.66
N SER A 261 -8.06 -3.11 -18.42
CA SER A 261 -8.21 -1.84 -19.14
C SER A 261 -7.01 -0.90 -18.98
N ASN A 262 -6.35 -0.90 -17.81
CA ASN A 262 -5.17 -0.04 -17.57
C ASN A 262 -3.87 -0.71 -18.04
N LEU A 263 -3.79 -2.05 -18.04
CA LEU A 263 -2.68 -2.76 -18.67
C LEU A 263 -2.59 -2.50 -20.17
N GLU A 264 -3.73 -2.40 -20.87
CA GLU A 264 -3.73 -1.97 -22.28
C GLU A 264 -2.96 -0.66 -22.46
N ILE A 265 -3.26 0.36 -21.64
CA ILE A 265 -2.61 1.67 -21.69
C ILE A 265 -1.13 1.57 -21.34
N VAL A 266 -0.77 0.84 -20.28
CA VAL A 266 0.63 0.53 -19.94
C VAL A 266 1.37 -0.08 -21.13
N GLY A 267 0.74 -1.00 -21.86
CA GLY A 267 1.29 -1.62 -23.07
C GLY A 267 1.46 -0.67 -24.24
N TYR A 268 0.61 0.35 -24.38
CA TYR A 268 0.81 1.42 -25.36
C TYR A 268 1.97 2.34 -24.97
N LEU A 269 2.08 2.69 -23.68
CA LEU A 269 3.09 3.62 -23.17
C LEU A 269 4.50 3.03 -23.10
N SER A 270 4.64 1.70 -23.15
CA SER A 270 5.92 0.98 -23.00
C SER A 270 6.52 0.45 -24.32
N ARG A 271 5.92 0.77 -25.48
CA ARG A 271 6.29 0.17 -26.80
C ARG A 271 7.72 0.43 -27.29
N ALA A 272 8.45 1.35 -26.67
CA ALA A 272 9.78 1.77 -27.14
C ALA A 272 10.88 1.55 -26.09
N ASP A 273 10.65 0.74 -25.05
CA ASP A 273 11.54 0.59 -23.88
C ASP A 273 11.87 1.91 -23.15
N VAL A 274 11.18 2.99 -23.50
CA VAL A 274 11.27 4.32 -22.92
C VAL A 274 9.87 4.76 -22.53
N LEU A 275 9.70 5.15 -21.27
CA LEU A 275 8.44 5.71 -20.79
C LEU A 275 8.38 7.20 -21.10
N PRO A 276 7.36 7.68 -21.85
CA PRO A 276 7.14 9.10 -21.99
C PRO A 276 6.73 9.68 -20.63
N LEU A 277 7.54 10.57 -20.06
CA LEU A 277 7.27 11.18 -18.76
C LEU A 277 6.43 12.45 -18.92
N PHE A 278 5.13 12.28 -19.15
CA PHE A 278 4.17 13.39 -19.11
C PHE A 278 3.38 13.39 -17.79
N GLY A 279 3.07 14.59 -17.31
CA GLY A 279 2.41 14.82 -16.03
C GLY A 279 3.35 14.70 -14.83
N ASP A 280 2.78 14.58 -13.65
CA ASP A 280 3.54 14.56 -12.39
C ASP A 280 4.24 13.22 -12.16
N LEU A 281 5.40 13.26 -11.51
CA LEU A 281 6.12 12.07 -11.05
C LEU A 281 5.87 11.88 -9.55
N SER A 282 5.27 10.74 -9.18
CA SER A 282 5.18 10.37 -7.78
C SER A 282 6.58 10.11 -7.19
N PRO A 283 6.84 10.50 -5.93
CA PRO A 283 8.07 10.12 -5.25
C PRO A 283 7.99 8.70 -4.63
N ASP A 284 6.87 7.97 -4.79
CA ASP A 284 6.65 6.65 -4.17
C ASP A 284 7.61 5.56 -4.62
N CYS A 285 8.01 5.55 -5.89
CA CYS A 285 8.95 4.58 -6.42
C CYS A 285 9.60 5.09 -7.73
N PRO A 286 10.79 4.59 -8.10
CA PRO A 286 11.38 4.89 -9.40
C PRO A 286 10.51 4.38 -10.55
N VAL A 287 10.50 5.12 -11.66
CA VAL A 287 9.75 4.76 -12.87
C VAL A 287 10.24 3.41 -13.43
N GLU A 288 11.55 3.19 -13.46
CA GLU A 288 12.18 1.98 -14.01
C GLU A 288 11.78 0.73 -13.21
N TRP A 289 11.47 0.90 -11.93
CA TRP A 289 11.03 -0.18 -11.05
C TRP A 289 9.63 -0.69 -11.43
N LEU A 290 8.80 0.14 -12.08
CA LEU A 290 7.44 -0.21 -12.54
C LEU A 290 7.40 -0.78 -13.97
N LEU A 291 8.45 -0.59 -14.78
CA LEU A 291 8.50 -1.07 -16.17
C LEU A 291 8.11 -2.55 -16.36
N PRO A 292 8.49 -3.50 -15.48
CA PRO A 292 8.13 -4.90 -15.66
C PRO A 292 6.62 -5.19 -15.73
N ILE A 293 5.75 -4.28 -15.25
CA ILE A 293 4.29 -4.43 -15.35
C ILE A 293 3.84 -4.59 -16.82
N ALA A 294 4.53 -3.96 -17.76
CA ALA A 294 4.24 -4.03 -19.18
C ALA A 294 4.39 -5.44 -19.79
N ASN A 295 5.14 -6.33 -19.15
CA ASN A 295 5.30 -7.71 -19.63
C ASN A 295 3.98 -8.50 -19.60
N TYR A 296 3.02 -8.06 -18.79
CA TYR A 296 1.78 -8.79 -18.51
C TYR A 296 0.58 -8.33 -19.36
N VAL A 297 0.80 -7.45 -20.33
CA VAL A 297 -0.28 -6.86 -21.15
C VAL A 297 -1.01 -7.91 -21.99
N LYS A 298 -0.31 -8.94 -22.45
CA LYS A 298 -0.86 -9.99 -23.31
C LYS A 298 -1.42 -11.18 -22.52
N GLU A 299 -1.25 -11.20 -21.21
CA GLU A 299 -1.68 -12.32 -20.37
C GLU A 299 -3.19 -12.35 -20.18
N SER A 300 -3.78 -13.53 -20.34
CA SER A 300 -5.21 -13.73 -20.10
C SER A 300 -5.55 -13.60 -18.61
N CYS A 301 -4.65 -14.05 -17.74
CA CYS A 301 -4.69 -13.93 -16.28
C CYS A 301 -3.40 -13.28 -15.77
N PRO A 302 -3.25 -11.94 -15.89
CA PRO A 302 -1.99 -11.26 -15.62
C PRO A 302 -1.51 -11.47 -14.16
N TYR A 303 -2.43 -11.49 -13.19
CA TYR A 303 -2.13 -11.70 -11.77
C TYR A 303 -1.62 -13.10 -11.40
N SER A 304 -1.81 -14.12 -12.25
CA SER A 304 -1.25 -15.46 -12.00
C SER A 304 0.08 -15.68 -12.72
N ALA A 305 0.47 -14.80 -13.64
CA ALA A 305 1.68 -14.92 -14.44
C ALA A 305 2.91 -14.23 -13.83
N VAL A 306 2.72 -13.49 -12.72
CA VAL A 306 3.77 -12.71 -12.07
C VAL A 306 4.87 -13.57 -11.45
N GLY A 307 6.03 -12.97 -11.23
CA GLY A 307 7.16 -13.63 -10.55
C GLY A 307 8.10 -14.39 -11.47
N ASN A 308 7.95 -14.24 -12.79
CA ASN A 308 8.88 -14.80 -13.78
C ASN A 308 10.04 -13.85 -14.13
N GLY A 309 9.96 -12.59 -13.74
CA GLY A 309 10.94 -11.56 -14.01
C GLY A 309 11.98 -11.42 -12.91
N THR A 310 13.10 -10.80 -13.28
CA THR A 310 14.32 -10.74 -12.45
C THR A 310 14.58 -9.38 -11.83
N LYS A 311 13.71 -8.37 -12.08
CA LYS A 311 13.94 -6.98 -11.67
C LYS A 311 12.66 -6.26 -11.27
N GLY A 312 12.84 -5.17 -10.53
CA GLY A 312 11.77 -4.22 -10.21
C GLY A 312 10.62 -4.83 -9.42
N TRP A 313 9.42 -4.32 -9.66
CA TRP A 313 8.18 -4.76 -9.03
C TRP A 313 7.93 -6.27 -9.15
N ASP A 314 8.24 -6.85 -10.31
CA ASP A 314 7.91 -8.25 -10.56
C ASP A 314 8.67 -9.23 -9.65
N ARG A 315 9.87 -8.82 -9.22
CA ARG A 315 10.71 -9.65 -8.37
C ARG A 315 10.11 -9.89 -6.98
N ILE A 316 9.21 -9.02 -6.50
CA ILE A 316 8.46 -9.20 -5.25
C ILE A 316 7.81 -10.60 -5.20
N TRP A 317 7.32 -11.06 -6.35
CA TRP A 317 6.53 -12.28 -6.48
C TRP A 317 7.38 -13.54 -6.66
N SER A 318 8.63 -13.36 -7.11
CA SER A 318 9.59 -14.44 -7.43
C SER A 318 10.46 -14.90 -6.25
N PHE A 319 10.37 -14.22 -5.09
CA PHE A 319 11.33 -14.43 -4.01
C PHE A 319 11.19 -15.84 -3.42
N GLU A 320 12.14 -16.71 -3.73
CA GLU A 320 12.26 -18.06 -3.15
C GLU A 320 13.10 -18.03 -1.88
N ASN A 321 12.73 -18.85 -0.91
CA ASN A 321 13.27 -18.85 0.46
C ASN A 321 14.81 -18.98 0.46
N PHE A 322 15.48 -18.07 1.17
CA PHE A 322 16.85 -18.24 1.66
C PHE A 322 16.84 -18.92 3.03
#